data_AF-A0AAU5BGS7-F1
#
_entry.id   AF-A0AAU5BGS7-F1
#
_cell.length_a   1.000
_cell.length_b   1.000
_cell.length_c   1.000
_cell.angle_alpha   90.00
_cell.angle_beta   90.00
_cell.angle_gamma   90.00
#
_symmetry.space_group_name_H-M   'P 1'
#
loop_
_entity.id
_entity.type
_entity.pdbx_description
1 polymer ?
#
loop_
_entity_poly.entity_id
_entity_poly.type
_entity_poly.pdbx_seq_one_letter_code
_entity_poly.pdbx_strand_id
1 'polypeptide(L)'
;MPSSGVSAASIAARLSALGLRPRIKEHARYTAVEATVPESLPAESWGEVLAAVGEADRFGLLATSSNVRTLWAVVRKAVPTTGYVGGPGYQR
;
A
#
# COMPACT_ATOMS: atom_id res chain seq x y z
N MET A 1 11.49 -7.56 8.02
CA MET A 1 10.52 -7.10 9.04
C MET A 1 9.47 -6.26 8.35
N PRO A 2 8.17 -6.41 8.63
CA PRO A 2 7.23 -5.34 8.30
C PRO A 2 7.67 -4.10 9.09
N SER A 3 7.90 -2.97 8.43
CA SER A 3 8.17 -1.72 9.12
C SER A 3 6.94 -1.37 9.95
N SER A 4 6.98 -1.62 11.26
CA SER A 4 5.86 -1.48 12.19
C SER A 4 5.34 -0.05 12.39
N GLY A 5 5.61 0.89 11.48
CA GLY A 5 5.20 2.29 11.62
C GLY A 5 4.36 2.83 10.46
N VAL A 6 4.41 2.23 9.27
CA VAL A 6 3.80 2.84 8.09
C VAL A 6 2.43 2.25 7.86
N SER A 7 1.40 3.08 8.09
CA SER A 7 0.03 2.74 7.79
C SER A 7 -0.34 3.16 6.37
N ALA A 8 -1.28 2.44 5.75
CA ALA A 8 -1.87 2.86 4.49
C ALA A 8 -2.46 4.29 4.57
N ALA A 9 -2.94 4.71 5.74
CA ALA A 9 -3.41 6.08 5.98
C ALA A 9 -2.28 7.11 5.92
N SER A 10 -1.09 6.79 6.44
CA SER A 10 0.10 7.65 6.38
C SER A 10 0.55 7.85 4.92
N ILE A 11 0.57 6.78 4.13
CA ILE A 11 0.88 6.84 2.69
C ILE A 11 -0.16 7.71 1.97
N ALA A 12 -1.45 7.48 2.23
CA ALA A 12 -2.52 8.28 1.64
C ALA A 12 -2.42 9.77 2.03
N ALA A 13 -2.12 10.09 3.28
CA ALA A 13 -1.95 11.49 3.71
C ALA A 13 -0.81 12.20 2.96
N ARG A 14 0.33 11.52 2.76
CA ARG A 14 1.45 12.05 1.99
C ARG A 14 1.10 12.25 0.52
N LEU A 15 0.43 11.30 -0.11
CA LEU A 15 -0.01 11.44 -1.50
C LEU A 15 -1.01 12.61 -1.65
N SER A 16 -1.93 12.79 -0.69
CA SER A 16 -2.84 13.95 -0.67
C SER A 16 -2.10 15.28 -0.53
N ALA A 17 -1.05 15.35 0.29
CA ALA A 17 -0.24 16.56 0.43
C ALA A 17 0.48 16.94 -0.88
N LEU A 18 0.81 15.94 -1.71
CA LEU A 18 1.36 16.11 -3.06
C LEU A 18 0.29 16.42 -4.11
N GLY A 19 -0.95 16.69 -3.70
CA GLY A 19 -2.06 17.05 -4.60
C GLY A 19 -2.72 15.87 -5.32
N LEU A 20 -2.35 14.63 -4.99
CA LEU A 20 -3.02 13.44 -5.51
C LEU A 20 -4.32 13.17 -4.76
N ARG A 21 -5.20 12.35 -5.36
CA ARG A 21 -6.44 11.88 -4.71
C ARG A 21 -6.35 10.38 -4.42
N PRO A 22 -5.67 9.98 -3.33
CA PRO A 22 -5.56 8.58 -2.95
C PRO A 22 -6.88 8.04 -2.41
N ARG A 23 -7.15 6.78 -2.73
CA ARG A 23 -8.29 5.99 -2.26
C ARG A 23 -7.74 4.80 -1.49
N ILE A 24 -8.21 4.64 -0.26
CA ILE A 24 -7.86 3.48 0.57
C ILE A 24 -8.89 2.39 0.33
N LYS A 25 -8.42 1.20 -0.04
CA LYS A 25 -9.23 -0.02 -0.15
C LYS A 25 -8.76 -1.01 0.89
N GLU A 26 -9.65 -1.33 1.82
CA GLU A 26 -9.39 -2.33 2.84
C GLU A 26 -9.69 -3.73 2.30
N HIS A 27 -8.74 -4.64 2.47
CA HIS A 27 -8.91 -6.06 2.21
C HIS A 27 -8.61 -6.89 3.46
N ALA A 28 -9.02 -8.16 3.44
CA ALA A 28 -8.88 -9.06 4.59
C ALA A 28 -7.42 -9.25 5.04
N ARG A 29 -6.45 -9.23 4.10
CA ARG A 29 -5.03 -9.51 4.38
C ARG A 29 -4.10 -8.32 4.16
N TYR A 30 -4.61 -7.22 3.59
CA TYR A 30 -3.83 -6.05 3.26
C TYR A 30 -4.73 -4.83 3.09
N THR A 31 -4.13 -3.65 3.10
CA THR A 31 -4.79 -2.41 2.72
C THR A 31 -4.08 -1.86 1.49
N ALA A 32 -4.83 -1.57 0.44
CA ALA A 32 -4.34 -0.95 -0.78
C ALA A 32 -4.61 0.54 -0.75
N VAL A 33 -3.68 1.33 -1.28
CA VAL A 33 -3.80 2.76 -1.52
C VAL A 33 -3.65 2.95 -3.02
N GLU A 34 -4.64 3.52 -3.67
CA GLU A 34 -4.64 3.77 -5.11
C GLU A 34 -4.80 5.27 -5.37
N ALA A 35 -3.95 5.85 -6.20
CA ALA A 35 -4.03 7.26 -6.58
C ALA A 35 -3.97 7.40 -8.10
N THR A 36 -4.87 8.20 -8.67
CA THR A 36 -4.76 8.58 -10.08
C THR A 36 -3.71 9.68 -10.21
N VAL A 37 -2.73 9.47 -11.08
CA VAL A 37 -1.63 10.40 -11.34
C VAL A 37 -2.01 11.28 -12.53
N PRO A 38 -2.09 12.60 -12.36
CA PRO A 38 -2.34 13.52 -13.48
C PRO A 38 -1.14 13.53 -14.43
N GLU A 39 -1.37 13.76 -15.72
CA GLU A 39 -0.26 13.80 -16.70
C GLU A 39 0.72 14.94 -16.41
N SER A 40 0.22 16.03 -15.82
CA SER A 40 0.95 17.25 -15.51
C SER A 40 1.72 17.17 -14.18
N LEU A 41 1.86 15.99 -13.57
CA LEU A 41 2.61 15.88 -12.32
C LEU A 41 4.08 16.26 -12.57
N PRO A 42 4.62 17.27 -11.86
CA PRO A 42 5.99 17.71 -12.09
C PRO A 42 6.98 16.64 -11.63
N ALA A 43 8.11 16.53 -12.34
CA ALA A 43 9.11 15.48 -12.10
C ALA A 43 9.71 15.54 -10.67
N GLU A 44 9.84 16.75 -10.13
CA GLU A 44 10.28 17.03 -8.76
C GLU A 44 9.35 16.43 -7.70
N SER A 45 8.03 16.44 -7.91
CA SER A 45 7.08 15.74 -7.01
C SER A 45 7.14 14.22 -7.15
N TRP A 46 7.67 13.69 -8.25
CA TRP A 46 7.71 12.25 -8.49
C TRP A 46 8.65 11.52 -7.54
N GLY A 47 9.76 12.14 -7.14
CA GLY A 47 10.66 11.60 -6.12
C GLY A 47 9.94 11.41 -4.78
N GLU A 48 9.16 12.41 -4.35
CA GLU A 48 8.38 12.33 -3.11
C GLU A 48 7.24 11.31 -3.19
N VAL A 49 6.57 11.22 -4.35
CA VAL A 49 5.55 10.20 -4.58
C VAL A 49 6.16 8.80 -4.46
N LEU A 50 7.31 8.56 -5.09
CA LEU A 50 8.00 7.28 -5.02
C LEU A 50 8.51 6.98 -3.60
N ALA A 51 8.99 7.99 -2.86
CA ALA A 51 9.38 7.84 -1.46
C ALA A 51 8.18 7.43 -0.59
N ALA A 52 7.00 8.02 -0.81
CA ALA A 52 5.80 7.69 -0.06
C ALA A 52 5.30 6.25 -0.31
N VAL A 53 5.29 5.79 -1.57
CA VAL A 53 4.86 4.42 -1.88
C VAL A 53 5.95 3.37 -1.64
N GLY A 54 7.23 3.77 -1.63
CA GLY A 54 8.36 2.90 -1.32
C GLY A 54 8.37 2.36 0.10
N GLU A 55 7.63 2.99 1.02
CA GLU A 55 7.43 2.50 2.38
C GLU A 55 6.42 1.35 2.47
N ALA A 56 5.64 1.09 1.42
CA ALA A 56 4.69 -0.01 1.37
C ALA A 56 5.39 -1.36 1.15
N ASP A 57 4.71 -2.47 1.48
CA ASP A 57 5.22 -3.82 1.19
C ASP A 57 5.39 -4.06 -0.31
N ARG A 58 4.47 -3.51 -1.11
CA ARG A 58 4.47 -3.59 -2.57
C ARG A 58 3.89 -2.31 -3.14
N PHE A 59 4.43 -1.85 -4.26
CA PHE A 59 3.89 -0.70 -4.98
C PHE A 59 4.11 -0.87 -6.49
N GLY A 60 3.40 -0.08 -7.28
CA GLY A 60 3.58 -0.05 -8.71
C GLY A 60 2.74 1.02 -9.40
N LEU A 61 2.94 1.12 -10.71
CA LEU A 61 2.21 2.03 -11.59
C LEU A 61 1.48 1.20 -12.64
N LEU A 62 0.17 1.34 -12.70
CA LEU A 62 -0.66 0.77 -13.77
C LEU A 62 -0.96 1.86 -14.79
N ALA A 63 -0.41 1.72 -15.99
CA ALA A 63 -0.78 2.56 -17.13
C ALA A 63 -1.84 1.84 -17.95
N THR A 64 -3.01 2.46 -18.09
CA THR A 64 -4.06 1.96 -18.98
C THR A 64 -3.89 2.58 -20.37
N SER A 65 -4.41 1.90 -21.40
CA SER A 65 -4.31 2.37 -22.80
C SER A 65 -4.94 3.75 -23.04
N SER A 66 -5.80 4.23 -22.14
CA SER A 66 -6.40 5.57 -22.16
C SER A 66 -5.53 6.67 -21.54
N ASN A 67 -4.23 6.41 -21.34
CA ASN A 67 -3.27 7.32 -20.72
C ASN A 67 -3.55 7.66 -19.25
N VAL A 68 -4.50 6.96 -18.62
CA VAL A 68 -4.74 7.06 -17.18
C VAL A 68 -3.70 6.21 -16.46
N ARG A 69 -2.91 6.88 -15.62
CA ARG A 69 -1.89 6.27 -14.77
C ARG A 69 -2.41 6.16 -13.35
N THR A 70 -2.51 4.94 -12.84
CA THR A 70 -2.93 4.68 -11.46
C THR A 70 -1.74 4.14 -10.69
N LEU A 71 -1.29 4.92 -9.72
CA LEU A 71 -0.30 4.49 -8.74
C LEU A 71 -1.01 3.65 -7.68
N TRP A 72 -0.38 2.56 -7.26
CA TRP A 72 -0.90 1.71 -6.20
C TRP A 72 0.20 1.33 -5.22
N ALA A 73 -0.17 1.20 -3.95
CA ALA A 73 0.67 0.75 -2.85
C ALA A 73 -0.13 -0.21 -1.96
N VAL A 74 0.50 -1.26 -1.46
CA VAL A 74 -0.12 -2.30 -0.63
C VAL A 74 0.66 -2.42 0.66
N VAL A 75 -0.04 -2.25 1.78
CA VAL A 75 0.47 -2.51 3.13
C VAL A 75 -0.18 -3.79 3.62
N ARG A 76 0.60 -4.85 3.84
CA ARG A 76 0.07 -6.11 4.35
C ARG A 76 -0.32 -5.93 5.81
N LYS A 77 -1.51 -6.41 6.17
CA LYS A 77 -1.88 -6.53 7.57
C LYS A 77 -1.00 -7.64 8.14
N ALA A 78 -0.32 -7.38 9.26
CA ALA A 78 0.28 -8.44 10.03
C ALA A 78 -0.86 -9.38 10.43
N VAL A 79 -0.98 -10.52 9.75
CA VAL A 79 -1.91 -11.55 10.18
C VAL A 79 -1.40 -11.96 11.55
N PRO A 80 -2.19 -11.90 12.64
CA PRO A 80 -1.78 -12.58 13.84
C PRO A 80 -1.55 -14.03 13.42
N THR A 81 -0.33 -14.54 13.63
CA THR A 81 -0.08 -15.98 13.57
C THR A 81 -0.97 -16.57 14.65
N THR A 82 -2.21 -16.92 14.30
CA THR A 82 -3.09 -17.70 15.14
C THR A 82 -2.36 -19.01 15.35
N GLY A 83 -1.99 -19.26 16.61
CA GLY A 83 -1.05 -20.29 16.99
C GLY A 83 -1.37 -21.63 16.34
N TYR A 84 -0.36 -22.17 15.64
CA TYR A 84 -0.29 -23.61 15.44
C TYR A 84 0.07 -24.23 16.80
N VAL A 85 -0.91 -24.35 17.68
CA VAL A 85 -0.81 -25.29 18.81
C VAL A 85 -1.19 -26.65 18.24
N GLY A 86 -0.22 -27.30 17.61
CA GLY A 86 -0.29 -28.73 17.34
C GLY A 86 -0.24 -29.46 18.68
N GLY A 87 -1.39 -29.58 19.34
CA GLY A 87 -1.54 -30.44 20.50
C GLY A 87 -1.45 -31.89 20.04
N PRO A 88 -0.55 -32.72 20.58
CA PRO A 88 -0.53 -34.11 20.24
C PRO A 88 -1.64 -34.82 21.02
N GLY A 89 -2.76 -35.05 20.33
CA GLY A 89 -3.80 -35.96 20.78
C GLY A 89 -3.33 -37.41 20.63
N TYR A 90 -2.62 -37.92 21.63
CA TYR A 90 -2.53 -39.36 21.85
C TYR A 90 -3.67 -39.73 22.80
N GLN A 91 -4.74 -40.29 22.24
CA GLN A 91 -5.67 -41.10 23.01
C GLN A 91 -5.17 -42.54 22.95
N ARG A 92 -4.79 -43.10 24.10
CA ARG A 92 -4.81 -44.53 24.36
C ARG A 92 -4.96 -44.79 25.85
#